data_AF-A0A7W8GB24-F1
#
_entry.id   AF-A0A7W8GB24-F1
#
_cell.length_a   1.000
_cell.length_b   1.000
_cell.length_c   1.000
_cell.angle_alpha   90.00
_cell.angle_beta   90.00
_cell.angle_gamma   90.00
#
_symmetry.space_group_name_H-M   'P 1'
#
loop_
_entity.id
_entity.type
_entity.pdbx_description
1 polymer ?
#
loop_
_entity_poly.entity_id
_entity_poly.type
_entity_poly.pdbx_seq_one_letter_code
_entity_poly.pdbx_strand_id
1 'polypeptide(L)'
;MCLILTILAAFAFSGLYFYQKRKSAVSKSVFSTMLMFWAASLMWSMDGVASVLEGEGFFDLSLEDTILGAIILASGIFVFAFLSIIQKRKTA
;
A
#
# COMPACT_ATOMS: atom_id res chain seq x y z
N MET A 1 -2.12 3.21 -13.21
CA MET A 1 -2.10 4.19 -12.12
C MET A 1 -2.15 3.49 -10.78
N CYS A 2 -2.86 2.37 -10.65
CA CYS A 2 -2.92 1.55 -9.44
C CYS A 2 -1.53 1.10 -8.95
N LEU A 3 -0.68 0.57 -9.83
CA LEU A 3 0.71 0.24 -9.50
C LEU A 3 1.46 1.45 -8.88
N ILE A 4 1.37 2.61 -9.53
CA ILE A 4 2.07 3.82 -9.08
C ILE A 4 1.55 4.24 -7.70
N LEU A 5 0.23 4.24 -7.51
CA LEU A 5 -0.40 4.61 -6.24
C LEU A 5 -0.04 3.65 -5.10
N THR A 6 -0.03 2.34 -5.36
CA THR A 6 0.33 1.33 -4.36
C THR A 6 1.80 1.42 -3.98
N ILE A 7 2.70 1.68 -4.93
CA ILE A 7 4.13 1.92 -4.66
C ILE A 7 4.34 3.18 -3.82
N LEU A 8 3.70 4.29 -4.19
CA LEU A 8 3.78 5.54 -3.42
C LEU A 8 3.30 5.35 -1.98
N ALA A 9 2.19 4.64 -1.79
CA ALA A 9 1.69 4.29 -0.47
C ALA A 9 2.65 3.38 0.31
N ALA A 10 3.23 2.37 -0.34
CA ALA A 10 4.21 1.48 0.27
C ALA A 10 5.44 2.25 0.77
N PHE A 11 5.95 3.21 -0.02
CA PHE A 11 7.04 4.08 0.41
C PHE A 11 6.64 5.02 1.54
N ALA A 12 5.44 5.61 1.51
CA ALA A 12 4.95 6.47 2.58
C ALA A 12 4.87 5.71 3.92
N PHE A 13 4.30 4.51 3.93
CA PHE A 13 4.23 3.66 5.13
C PHE A 13 5.59 3.11 5.55
N SER A 14 6.50 2.85 4.60
CA SER A 14 7.89 2.50 4.92
C SER A 14 8.62 3.66 5.62
N GLY A 15 8.46 4.89 5.12
CA GLY A 15 8.98 6.10 5.76
C GLY A 15 8.44 6.29 7.17
N LEU A 16 7.13 6.10 7.35
CA LEU A 16 6.48 6.16 8.67
C LEU A 16 7.01 5.08 9.61
N TYR A 17 7.20 3.85 9.11
CA TYR A 17 7.76 2.74 9.87
C TYR A 17 9.19 3.04 10.35
N PHE A 18 10.06 3.51 9.45
CA PHE A 18 11.44 3.88 9.80
C PHE A 18 11.49 5.03 10.80
N TYR A 19 10.59 6.02 10.65
CA TYR A 19 10.47 7.11 11.60
C TYR A 19 10.08 6.61 13.01
N GLN A 20 9.08 5.73 13.11
CA GLN A 20 8.67 5.14 14.39
C GLN A 20 9.75 4.22 14.99
N LYS A 21 10.47 3.48 14.14
CA LYS A 21 11.59 2.64 14.56
C LYS A 21 12.69 3.44 15.24
N ARG A 22 13.03 4.63 14.73
CA ARG A 22 13.99 5.54 15.39
C ARG A 22 13.52 6.03 16.76
N LYS A 23 12.21 6.06 17.01
CA LYS A 23 11.60 6.50 18.28
C LYS A 23 11.23 5.33 19.21
N SER A 24 11.60 4.10 18.87
CA SER A 24 11.20 2.87 19.59
C SER A 24 9.68 2.73 19.77
N ALA A 25 8.89 3.35 18.90
CA ALA A 25 7.43 3.44 18.99
C ALA A 25 6.76 2.70 17.81
N VAL A 26 7.35 1.59 17.36
CA VAL A 26 6.90 0.85 16.18
C VAL A 26 5.49 0.30 16.41
N SER A 27 4.53 0.84 15.66
CA SER A 27 3.17 0.32 15.66
C SER A 27 3.05 -0.92 14.78
N LYS A 28 2.44 -1.99 15.31
CA LYS A 28 2.10 -3.18 14.50
C LYS A 28 1.18 -2.81 13.34
N SER A 29 0.27 -1.87 13.55
CA SER A 29 -0.62 -1.37 12.48
C SER A 29 0.15 -0.78 11.29
N VAL A 30 1.19 0.02 11.54
CA VAL A 30 2.01 0.62 10.47
C VAL A 30 2.78 -0.46 9.72
N PHE A 31 3.38 -1.42 10.43
CA PHE A 31 4.11 -2.51 9.80
C PHE A 31 3.21 -3.38 8.92
N SER A 32 2.02 -3.75 9.43
CA SER A 32 1.05 -4.53 8.64
C SER A 32 0.59 -3.78 7.39
N THR A 33 0.22 -2.50 7.51
CA THR A 33 -0.22 -1.71 6.35
C THR A 33 0.90 -1.48 5.34
N MET A 34 2.14 -1.28 5.80
CA MET A 34 3.32 -1.20 4.93
C MET A 34 3.46 -2.46 4.07
N LEU A 35 3.37 -3.64 4.70
CA LEU A 35 3.45 -4.92 3.97
C LEU A 35 2.28 -5.11 3.00
N MET A 36 1.07 -4.69 3.37
CA MET A 36 -0.09 -4.76 2.47
C MET A 36 0.13 -3.94 1.19
N PHE A 37 0.64 -2.72 1.29
CA PHE A 37 0.91 -1.91 0.10
C PHE A 37 2.08 -2.43 -0.72
N TRP A 38 3.10 -3.04 -0.10
CA TRP A 38 4.15 -3.75 -0.85
C TRP A 38 3.62 -4.99 -1.57
N ALA A 39 2.75 -5.78 -0.94
CA ALA A 39 2.12 -6.93 -1.57
C ALA A 39 1.25 -6.52 -2.76
N ALA A 40 0.46 -5.45 -2.61
CA ALA A 40 -0.29 -4.86 -3.72
C ALA A 40 0.66 -4.41 -4.84
N SER A 41 1.70 -3.63 -4.52
CA SER A 41 2.67 -3.16 -5.51
C SER A 41 3.30 -4.31 -6.31
N LEU A 42 3.63 -5.43 -5.65
CA LEU A 42 4.16 -6.62 -6.31
C LEU A 42 3.12 -7.30 -7.21
N MET A 43 1.87 -7.44 -6.75
CA MET A 43 0.78 -7.99 -7.56
C MET A 43 0.58 -7.18 -8.85
N TRP A 44 0.44 -5.86 -8.74
CA TRP A 44 0.28 -4.99 -9.92
C TRP A 44 1.56 -4.90 -10.77
N SER A 45 2.74 -5.19 -10.22
CA SER A 45 3.96 -5.27 -11.03
C SER A 45 3.91 -6.48 -11.96
N MET A 46 3.35 -7.60 -11.50
CA MET A 46 3.17 -8.80 -12.34
C MET A 46 2.12 -8.56 -13.42
N ASP A 47 1.06 -7.81 -13.10
CA ASP A 47 0.07 -7.35 -14.07
C ASP A 47 0.73 -6.54 -15.20
N GLY A 48 1.57 -5.55 -14.85
CA GLY A 48 2.33 -4.78 -15.85
C GLY A 48 3.31 -5.62 -16.69
N VAL A 49 3.93 -6.67 -16.11
CA VAL A 49 4.74 -7.62 -16.88
C VAL A 49 3.89 -8.39 -17.89
N ALA A 50 2.69 -8.83 -17.49
CA ALA A 50 1.77 -9.52 -18.39
C ALA A 50 1.32 -8.61 -19.54
N SER A 51 0.95 -7.37 -19.26
CA SER A 51 0.59 -6.38 -20.29
C SER A 51 1.70 -6.17 -21.32
N VAL A 52 2.96 -6.08 -20.88
CA VAL A 52 4.11 -5.95 -21.80
C VAL A 52 4.26 -7.18 -22.69
N LEU A 53 4.04 -8.39 -22.16
CA LEU A 53 4.10 -9.63 -22.95
C LEU A 53 2.97 -9.71 -23.99
N GLU A 54 1.85 -9.04 -23.76
CA GLU A 54 0.72 -8.91 -24.68
C GLU A 54 0.91 -7.79 -25.72
N GLY A 55 2.00 -7.03 -25.64
CA GLY A 55 2.32 -5.93 -26.54
C GLY A 55 1.78 -4.57 -26.10
N GLU A 56 1.25 -4.47 -24.88
CA GLU A 56 0.79 -3.23 -24.27
C GLU A 56 1.88 -2.54 -23.42
N GLY A 57 1.54 -1.38 -22.84
CA GLY A 57 2.44 -0.66 -21.94
C GLY A 57 2.51 -1.29 -20.55
N PHE A 58 3.67 -1.18 -19.89
CA PHE A 58 3.85 -1.67 -18.50
C PHE A 58 2.96 -0.96 -17.48
N PHE A 59 2.73 0.35 -17.70
CA PHE A 59 1.82 1.12 -16.86
C PHE A 59 0.49 1.27 -17.60
N ASP A 60 -0.58 0.71 -17.03
CA ASP A 60 -1.92 1.15 -17.40
C ASP A 60 -2.13 2.56 -16.85
N LEU A 61 -2.59 3.51 -17.65
CA LEU A 61 -2.92 4.89 -17.21
C LEU A 61 -4.41 5.20 -17.41
N SER A 62 -5.22 4.16 -17.61
CA SER A 62 -6.67 4.26 -17.73
C SER A 62 -7.30 4.91 -16.50
N LEU A 63 -8.44 5.54 -16.73
CA LEU A 63 -9.26 6.11 -15.66
C LEU A 63 -9.74 4.99 -14.71
N GLU A 64 -10.05 3.83 -15.27
CA GLU A 64 -10.50 2.63 -14.55
C GLU A 64 -9.45 2.15 -13.55
N ASP A 65 -8.19 2.01 -13.98
CA ASP A 65 -7.10 1.60 -13.10
C ASP A 65 -6.73 2.69 -12.07
N THR A 66 -6.98 3.95 -12.42
CA THR A 66 -6.85 5.07 -11.46
C THR A 66 -7.88 4.96 -10.33
N ILE A 67 -9.14 4.69 -10.67
CA ILE A 67 -10.21 4.48 -9.68
C ILE A 67 -9.88 3.26 -8.82
N LEU A 68 -9.43 2.17 -9.43
CA LEU A 68 -9.05 0.96 -8.71
C LEU A 68 -7.93 1.23 -7.69
N GLY A 69 -6.89 1.95 -8.11
CA GLY A 69 -5.81 2.38 -7.22
C GLY A 69 -6.29 3.27 -6.07
N ALA A 70 -7.22 4.18 -6.32
CA ALA A 70 -7.82 5.01 -5.27
C ALA A 70 -8.63 4.17 -4.27
N ILE A 71 -9.38 3.17 -4.73
CA ILE A 71 -10.12 2.23 -3.87
C ILE A 71 -9.15 1.46 -2.97
N ILE A 72 -8.08 0.91 -3.54
CA ILE A 72 -7.07 0.15 -2.77
C ILE A 72 -6.39 1.03 -1.73
N LEU A 73 -6.05 2.27 -2.10
CA LEU A 73 -5.51 3.25 -1.16
C LEU A 73 -6.47 3.49 0.02
N ALA A 74 -7.74 3.75 -0.29
CA ALA A 74 -8.78 3.97 0.72
C ALA A 74 -8.99 2.75 1.63
N SER A 75 -9.03 1.54 1.06
CA SER A 75 -9.12 0.29 1.82
C SER A 75 -7.90 0.08 2.72
N GLY A 76 -6.68 0.34 2.24
CA GLY A 76 -5.46 0.22 3.03
C GLY A 76 -5.43 1.21 4.21
N ILE A 77 -5.88 2.45 3.99
CA ILE A 77 -6.05 3.46 5.06
C ILE A 77 -7.12 3.03 6.06
N PHE A 78 -8.24 2.48 5.59
CA PHE A 78 -9.29 1.97 6.47
C PHE A 78 -8.79 0.85 7.38
N VAL A 79 -8.07 -0.13 6.81
CA VAL A 79 -7.45 -1.22 7.57
C VAL A 79 -6.42 -0.68 8.57
N PHE A 80 -5.59 0.28 8.16
CA PHE A 80 -4.65 0.94 9.06
C PHE A 80 -5.34 1.60 10.26
N ALA A 81 -6.41 2.36 10.01
CA ALA A 81 -7.18 3.01 11.06
C ALA A 81 -7.78 1.98 12.02
N PHE A 82 -8.40 0.93 11.48
CA PHE A 82 -8.99 -0.15 12.25
C PHE A 82 -7.96 -0.88 13.14
N LEU A 83 -6.82 -1.28 12.56
CA LEU A 83 -5.73 -1.92 13.32
C LEU A 83 -5.15 -1.01 14.39
N SER A 84 -5.03 0.30 14.09
CA SER A 84 -4.53 1.28 15.05
C SER A 84 -5.47 1.46 16.25
N ILE A 85 -6.79 1.43 16.02
CA ILE A 85 -7.79 1.47 17.11
C ILE A 85 -7.71 0.22 17.98
N ILE A 86 -7.63 -0.97 17.38
CA ILE A 86 -7.52 -2.24 18.11
C ILE A 86 -6.24 -2.27 18.95
N GLN A 87 -5.12 -1.82 18.39
CA GLN A 87 -3.85 -1.80 19.11
C GLN A 87 -3.88 -0.86 20.31
N LYS A 88 -4.48 0.33 20.17
CA LYS A 88 -4.70 1.24 21.31
C LYS A 88 -5.53 0.59 22.41
N ARG A 89 -6.62 -0.10 22.06
CA ARG A 89 -7.46 -0.82 23.04
C ARG A 89 -6.72 -1.94 23.78
N LYS A 90 -5.77 -2.62 23.14
CA LYS A 90 -4.97 -3.68 23.80
C LYS A 90 -3.89 -3.14 24.75
N THR A 91 -3.58 -1.85 24.68
CA THR A 91 -2.51 -1.22 25.47
C THR A 91 -3.06 -0.37 26.62
N ALA A 92 -4.38 -0.21 26.71
CA ALA A 92 -5.11 0.44 27.79
C ALA A 92 -5.67 -0.62 28.75
#